data_AF-S7QEK0-F1
#
_entry.id   AF-S7QEK0-F1
#
_cell.length_a   1.000
_cell.length_b   1.000
_cell.length_c   1.000
_cell.angle_alpha   90.00
_cell.angle_beta   90.00
_cell.angle_gamma   90.00
#
_symmetry.space_group_name_H-M   'P 1'
#
loop_
_entity.id
_entity.type
_entity.pdbx_description
1 polymer ?
#
loop_
_entity_poly.entity_id
_entity_poly.type
_entity_poly.pdbx_seq_one_letter_code
_entity_poly.pdbx_strand_id
1 'polypeptide(L)'
;SYPTTPCSPQSEASDEIYPPNLNPITIQGLITKAMAGEDDQKERKGHIAKPEYFDGNKTKFKAWWRQVLTYLRNNKKDFIMITDDEKIDYVISYLRGPKAEVWSQNYYDQYFKDDTESWEKTWATFETEITDAFQDSNLAAQAQIKIDHLHQGQRPVEEYFQELEILMTQAGYKKEDQYILKTVRTSVNDALVDKVYGQVTVPMTY
;
A
#
# COMPACT_ATOMS: atom_id res chain seq x y z
N SER A 1 39.18 -28.09 -86.90
CA SER A 1 38.46 -29.30 -87.33
C SER A 1 37.35 -29.61 -86.35
N TYR A 2 36.13 -29.77 -86.87
CA TYR A 2 34.91 -30.28 -86.22
C TYR A 2 34.17 -29.35 -85.22
N PRO A 3 32.81 -29.44 -85.13
CA PRO A 3 31.92 -28.36 -85.58
C PRO A 3 30.75 -27.97 -84.61
N THR A 4 29.98 -26.96 -85.05
CA THR A 4 28.54 -26.57 -84.88
C THR A 4 27.64 -27.46 -83.97
N THR A 5 26.62 -27.04 -83.19
CA THR A 5 25.61 -25.93 -83.10
C THR A 5 24.75 -26.24 -81.81
N PRO A 6 23.53 -25.69 -81.53
CA PRO A 6 22.98 -24.32 -81.42
C PRO A 6 22.27 -24.06 -80.04
N CYS A 7 21.53 -22.94 -79.93
CA CYS A 7 20.19 -22.79 -79.32
C CYS A 7 20.07 -21.85 -78.08
N SER A 8 19.38 -20.72 -78.27
CA SER A 8 18.67 -19.94 -77.22
C SER A 8 17.37 -20.66 -76.80
N PRO A 9 16.45 -20.13 -75.96
CA PRO A 9 16.45 -18.93 -75.09
C PRO A 9 15.88 -19.24 -73.65
N GLN A 10 15.58 -18.17 -72.90
CA GLN A 10 14.49 -18.05 -71.90
C GLN A 10 14.79 -18.02 -70.39
N SER A 11 14.02 -17.12 -69.78
CA SER A 11 13.82 -16.72 -68.39
C SER A 11 13.31 -17.82 -67.47
N GLU A 12 13.66 -17.75 -66.18
CA GLU A 12 12.84 -18.20 -65.03
C GLU A 12 13.46 -17.57 -63.76
N ALA A 13 12.79 -16.61 -63.12
CA ALA A 13 11.72 -16.79 -62.13
C ALA A 13 12.27 -17.09 -60.73
N SER A 14 12.35 -16.02 -59.93
CA SER A 14 12.11 -15.92 -58.48
C SER A 14 12.31 -17.18 -57.62
N ASP A 15 13.33 -17.14 -56.76
CA ASP A 15 13.48 -18.01 -55.59
C ASP A 15 12.27 -17.84 -54.65
N GLU A 16 11.28 -18.73 -54.79
CA GLU A 16 10.19 -18.89 -53.84
C GLU A 16 10.60 -19.96 -52.81
N ILE A 17 10.97 -19.51 -51.60
CA ILE A 17 11.32 -20.37 -50.47
C ILE A 17 10.05 -21.08 -49.98
N TYR A 18 9.92 -22.37 -50.28
CA TYR A 18 8.90 -23.24 -49.67
C TYR A 18 9.19 -23.44 -48.16
N PRO A 19 8.21 -23.34 -47.25
CA PRO A 19 8.42 -23.59 -45.83
C PRO A 19 8.58 -25.10 -45.53
N PRO A 20 9.33 -25.47 -44.47
CA PRO A 20 9.62 -26.86 -44.13
C PRO A 20 8.37 -27.62 -43.62
N ASN A 21 8.34 -28.92 -43.91
CA ASN A 21 7.30 -29.89 -43.55
C ASN A 21 6.74 -29.70 -42.13
N LEU A 22 5.45 -29.37 -42.04
CA LEU A 22 4.68 -29.22 -40.81
C LEU A 22 4.30 -30.60 -40.25
N ASN A 23 4.88 -30.98 -39.10
CA ASN A 23 4.46 -32.18 -38.38
C ASN A 23 3.16 -31.92 -37.57
N PRO A 24 2.43 -32.97 -37.14
CA PRO A 24 1.14 -32.82 -36.45
C PRO A 24 1.25 -32.02 -35.14
N ILE A 25 2.41 -32.04 -34.48
CA ILE A 25 2.66 -31.28 -33.25
C ILE A 25 2.78 -29.78 -33.56
N THR A 26 3.41 -29.42 -34.69
CA THR A 26 3.49 -28.04 -35.16
C THR A 26 2.12 -27.53 -35.56
N ILE A 27 1.29 -28.34 -36.20
CA ILE A 27 -0.10 -27.97 -36.54
C ILE A 27 -0.93 -27.79 -35.27
N GLN A 28 -0.80 -28.67 -34.27
CA GLN A 28 -1.48 -28.48 -32.98
C GLN A 28 -0.98 -27.26 -32.22
N GLY A 29 0.32 -26.96 -32.29
CA GLY A 29 0.91 -25.74 -31.73
C GLY A 29 0.39 -24.47 -32.40
N LEU A 30 0.22 -24.47 -33.72
CA LEU A 30 -0.34 -23.36 -34.49
C LEU A 30 -1.84 -23.19 -34.24
N ILE A 31 -2.60 -24.29 -34.16
CA ILE A 31 -4.02 -24.26 -33.80
C ILE A 31 -4.21 -23.78 -32.35
N THR A 32 -3.37 -24.22 -31.40
CA THR A 32 -3.40 -23.74 -30.02
C THR A 32 -3.09 -22.24 -29.94
N LYS A 33 -2.15 -21.75 -30.75
CA LYS A 33 -1.78 -20.34 -30.83
C LYS A 33 -2.80 -19.47 -31.58
N ALA A 34 -3.60 -20.06 -32.47
CA ALA A 34 -4.70 -19.40 -33.17
C ALA A 34 -6.03 -19.45 -32.40
N MET A 35 -6.24 -20.46 -31.55
CA MET A 35 -7.41 -20.61 -30.68
C MET A 35 -7.22 -19.95 -29.31
N ALA A 36 -5.98 -19.76 -28.86
CA ALA A 36 -5.66 -18.69 -27.94
C ALA A 36 -5.80 -17.39 -28.71
N GLY A 37 -7.01 -16.83 -28.74
CA GLY A 37 -7.21 -15.47 -29.22
C GLY A 37 -6.18 -14.54 -28.57
N GLU A 38 -5.94 -13.40 -29.20
CA GLU A 38 -5.39 -12.24 -28.50
C GLU A 38 -6.31 -11.96 -27.31
N ASP A 39 -6.06 -12.66 -26.22
CA ASP A 39 -6.43 -12.22 -24.90
C ASP A 39 -5.56 -10.97 -24.76
N ASP A 40 -6.14 -9.85 -25.16
CA ASP A 40 -5.94 -8.61 -24.43
C ASP A 40 -6.03 -9.02 -22.96
N GLN A 41 -4.89 -9.42 -22.39
CA GLN A 41 -4.62 -9.18 -21.00
C GLN A 41 -4.66 -7.67 -20.90
N LYS A 42 -5.89 -7.15 -20.81
CA LYS A 42 -6.21 -6.03 -19.99
C LYS A 42 -5.61 -6.42 -18.66
N GLU A 43 -4.34 -6.04 -18.47
CA GLU A 43 -3.71 -6.02 -17.18
C GLU A 43 -4.80 -5.51 -16.26
N ARG A 44 -5.15 -6.32 -15.26
CA ARG A 44 -6.00 -5.81 -14.20
C ARG A 44 -5.16 -4.74 -13.53
N LYS A 45 -5.18 -3.52 -14.08
CA LYS A 45 -4.62 -2.33 -13.47
C LYS A 45 -5.14 -2.39 -12.06
N GLY A 46 -4.23 -2.57 -11.11
CA GLY A 46 -4.58 -2.76 -9.72
C GLY A 46 -5.57 -1.66 -9.36
N HIS A 47 -6.76 -2.02 -8.88
CA HIS A 47 -7.81 -1.06 -8.53
C HIS A 47 -7.44 -0.23 -7.27
N ILE A 48 -6.17 -0.20 -6.92
CA ILE A 48 -5.65 0.41 -5.70
C ILE A 48 -5.02 1.73 -6.09
N ALA A 49 -5.56 2.78 -5.50
CA ALA A 49 -5.07 4.13 -5.70
C ALA A 49 -3.59 4.23 -5.31
N LYS A 50 -2.84 5.02 -6.09
CA LYS A 50 -1.49 5.42 -5.70
C LYS A 50 -1.55 6.19 -4.38
N PRO A 51 -0.51 6.11 -3.53
CA PRO A 51 -0.44 6.91 -2.32
C PRO A 51 -0.52 8.40 -2.65
N GLU A 52 -1.05 9.18 -1.72
CA GLU A 52 -0.91 10.63 -1.76
C GLU A 52 0.54 11.05 -1.50
N TYR A 53 0.88 12.30 -1.85
CA TYR A 53 2.14 12.89 -1.41
C TYR A 53 2.12 13.17 0.10
N PHE A 54 3.28 12.98 0.73
CA PHE A 54 3.45 13.23 2.16
C PHE A 54 4.34 14.45 2.41
N ASP A 55 3.78 15.39 3.18
CA ASP A 55 4.37 16.70 3.49
C ASP A 55 5.22 16.73 4.77
N GLY A 56 5.34 15.60 5.46
CA GLY A 56 6.03 15.48 6.73
C GLY A 56 5.14 15.76 7.94
N ASN A 57 3.82 15.90 7.76
CA ASN A 57 2.89 16.02 8.88
C ASN A 57 2.74 14.69 9.63
N LYS A 58 3.42 14.58 10.78
CA LYS A 58 3.42 13.37 11.64
C LYS A 58 2.03 12.84 11.98
N THR A 59 1.02 13.69 12.13
CA THR A 59 -0.37 13.27 12.40
C THR A 59 -1.00 12.47 11.26
N LYS A 60 -0.54 12.68 10.03
CA LYS A 60 -1.00 11.98 8.82
C LYS A 60 -0.14 10.78 8.45
N PHE A 61 1.06 10.66 9.04
CA PHE A 61 2.05 9.65 8.65
C PHE A 61 1.48 8.23 8.68
N LYS A 62 0.83 7.82 9.77
CA LYS A 62 0.26 6.46 9.91
C LYS A 62 -0.76 6.13 8.82
N ALA A 63 -1.58 7.09 8.42
CA ALA A 63 -2.57 6.91 7.36
C ALA A 63 -1.89 6.80 5.99
N TRP A 64 -0.98 7.72 5.69
CA TRP A 64 -0.21 7.73 4.45
C TRP A 64 0.65 6.47 4.30
N TRP A 65 1.38 6.07 5.34
CA TRP A 65 2.25 4.90 5.33
C TRP A 65 1.48 3.61 5.01
N ARG A 66 0.24 3.50 5.52
CA ARG A 66 -0.66 2.39 5.16
C ARG A 66 -1.07 2.40 3.69
N GLN A 67 -1.20 3.56 3.05
CA GLN A 67 -1.45 3.64 1.60
C GLN A 67 -0.24 3.11 0.83
N VAL A 68 0.98 3.54 1.20
CA VAL A 68 2.24 3.07 0.61
C VAL A 68 2.36 1.54 0.72
N LEU A 69 2.25 0.99 1.93
CA LEU A 69 2.37 -0.45 2.16
C LEU A 69 1.27 -1.25 1.44
N THR A 70 0.05 -0.73 1.38
CA THR A 70 -1.05 -1.34 0.63
C THR A 70 -0.74 -1.36 -0.86
N TYR A 71 -0.24 -0.25 -1.41
CA TYR A 71 0.12 -0.16 -2.82
C TYR A 71 1.23 -1.14 -3.19
N LEU A 72 2.33 -1.15 -2.42
CA LEU A 72 3.45 -2.07 -2.63
C LEU A 72 3.00 -3.55 -2.55
N ARG A 73 2.16 -3.90 -1.57
CA ARG A 73 1.68 -5.29 -1.37
C ARG A 73 0.78 -5.79 -2.48
N ASN A 74 0.03 -4.93 -3.14
CA ASN A 74 -0.97 -5.37 -4.13
C ASN A 74 -0.51 -5.23 -5.57
N ASN A 75 0.47 -4.36 -5.83
CA ASN A 75 1.18 -4.33 -7.11
C ASN A 75 2.40 -5.27 -7.06
N LYS A 76 2.23 -6.41 -6.38
CA LYS A 76 3.26 -7.43 -6.17
C LYS A 76 3.86 -7.93 -7.47
N LYS A 77 3.12 -8.02 -8.57
CA LYS A 77 3.70 -8.46 -9.85
C LYS A 77 4.77 -7.48 -10.36
N ASP A 78 4.55 -6.19 -10.11
CA ASP A 78 5.49 -5.12 -10.44
C ASP A 78 6.60 -5.00 -9.39
N PHE A 79 6.37 -5.48 -8.16
CA PHE A 79 7.26 -5.30 -7.01
C PHE A 79 7.89 -6.57 -6.42
N ILE A 80 7.58 -7.76 -6.93
CA ILE A 80 8.19 -9.04 -6.52
C ILE A 80 9.63 -9.13 -7.03
N MET A 81 9.95 -8.41 -8.09
CA MET A 81 11.29 -8.39 -8.70
C MET A 81 12.06 -7.09 -8.41
N ILE A 82 11.52 -6.19 -7.58
CA ILE A 82 12.26 -4.97 -7.23
C ILE A 82 13.12 -5.16 -5.99
N THR A 83 14.28 -4.55 -6.04
CA THR A 83 15.28 -4.45 -4.98
C THR A 83 14.73 -3.63 -3.81
N ASP A 84 15.40 -3.71 -2.66
CA ASP A 84 15.07 -2.84 -1.53
C ASP A 84 15.35 -1.37 -1.89
N ASP A 85 16.38 -1.10 -2.69
CA ASP A 85 16.71 0.23 -3.19
C ASP A 85 15.55 0.86 -3.98
N GLU A 86 14.96 0.12 -4.92
CA GLU A 86 13.82 0.61 -5.70
C GLU A 86 12.56 0.86 -4.85
N LYS A 87 12.36 0.10 -3.76
CA LYS A 87 11.26 0.38 -2.81
C LYS A 87 11.51 1.68 -2.07
N ILE A 88 12.76 1.91 -1.65
CA ILE A 88 13.17 3.11 -0.94
C ILE A 88 12.99 4.33 -1.86
N ASP A 89 13.49 4.27 -3.10
CA ASP A 89 13.31 5.32 -4.11
C ASP A 89 11.83 5.61 -4.38
N TYR A 90 11.02 4.54 -4.50
CA TYR A 90 9.58 4.69 -4.66
C TYR A 90 9.00 5.51 -3.50
N VAL A 91 9.28 5.17 -2.24
CA VAL A 91 8.76 5.92 -1.10
C VAL A 91 9.25 7.37 -1.09
N ILE A 92 10.55 7.58 -1.31
CA ILE A 92 11.17 8.91 -1.31
C ILE A 92 10.57 9.79 -2.41
N SER A 93 10.15 9.22 -3.55
CA SER A 93 9.46 9.96 -4.60
C SER A 93 8.09 10.53 -4.18
N TYR A 94 7.47 10.02 -3.11
CA TYR A 94 6.22 10.54 -2.56
C TYR A 94 6.41 11.53 -1.39
N LEU A 95 7.65 11.77 -0.96
CA LEU A 95 7.99 12.77 0.05
C LEU A 95 8.06 14.15 -0.62
N ARG A 96 7.03 14.97 -0.44
CA ARG A 96 6.88 16.29 -1.10
C ARG A 96 6.35 17.33 -0.14
N GLY A 97 6.98 18.49 -0.11
CA GLY A 97 6.69 19.57 0.82
C GLY A 97 7.79 19.78 1.86
N PRO A 98 7.77 20.90 2.59
CA PRO A 98 8.98 21.46 3.20
C PRO A 98 9.68 20.54 4.21
N LYS A 99 8.92 19.82 5.04
CA LYS A 99 9.51 18.95 6.08
C LYS A 99 9.94 17.60 5.51
N ALA A 100 9.14 17.04 4.61
CA ALA A 100 9.44 15.77 3.97
C ALA A 100 10.65 15.88 3.03
N GLU A 101 10.75 16.98 2.27
CA GLU A 101 11.87 17.25 1.36
C GLU A 101 13.18 17.46 2.10
N VAL A 102 13.18 18.22 3.20
CA VAL A 102 14.39 18.36 4.02
C VAL A 102 14.86 17.01 4.54
N TRP A 103 13.94 16.16 5.01
CA TRP A 103 14.31 14.84 5.48
C TRP A 103 14.82 13.95 4.34
N SER A 104 14.16 13.93 3.18
CA SER A 104 14.58 13.10 2.05
C SER A 104 15.92 13.52 1.47
N GLN A 105 16.20 14.83 1.38
CA GLN A 105 17.52 15.35 0.97
C GLN A 105 18.62 14.92 1.94
N ASN A 106 18.40 15.12 3.25
CA ASN A 106 19.35 14.67 4.27
C ASN A 106 19.55 13.14 4.23
N TYR A 107 18.49 12.39 3.93
CA TYR A 107 18.56 10.94 3.82
C TYR A 107 19.39 10.50 2.60
N TYR A 108 19.22 11.15 1.45
CA TYR A 108 20.08 10.97 0.27
C TYR A 108 21.55 11.25 0.62
N ASP A 109 21.85 12.45 1.15
CA ASP A 109 23.21 12.88 1.46
C ASP A 109 23.92 11.93 2.45
N GLN A 110 23.16 11.31 3.35
CA GLN A 110 23.72 10.45 4.39
C GLN A 110 23.92 9.01 3.94
N TYR A 111 23.02 8.46 3.11
CA TYR A 111 22.94 7.02 2.89
C TYR A 111 23.04 6.57 1.44
N PHE A 112 22.70 7.41 0.47
CA PHE A 112 22.79 7.04 -0.93
C PHE A 112 24.25 7.04 -1.41
N LYS A 113 24.63 6.02 -2.17
CA LYS A 113 25.96 5.85 -2.76
C LYS A 113 25.88 6.09 -4.26
N ASP A 114 26.35 7.26 -4.69
CA ASP A 114 26.32 7.64 -6.11
C ASP A 114 27.15 6.72 -7.02
N ASP A 115 28.20 6.09 -6.49
CA ASP A 115 29.09 5.19 -7.26
C ASP A 115 28.48 3.82 -7.53
N THR A 116 27.59 3.36 -6.66
CA THR A 116 26.91 2.06 -6.77
C THR A 116 25.40 2.19 -7.04
N GLU A 117 24.88 3.42 -7.08
CA GLU A 117 23.45 3.75 -7.19
C GLU A 117 22.58 2.97 -6.17
N SER A 118 23.06 2.85 -4.93
CA SER A 118 22.43 2.03 -3.89
C SER A 118 22.29 2.76 -2.56
N TRP A 119 21.26 2.40 -1.79
CA TRP A 119 21.06 2.85 -0.42
C TRP A 119 21.86 2.00 0.59
N GLU A 120 22.41 0.86 0.17
CA GLU A 120 23.04 -0.16 1.03
C GLU A 120 22.18 -0.53 2.25
N LYS A 121 20.85 -0.46 2.09
CA LYS A 121 19.88 -0.67 3.17
C LYS A 121 18.85 -1.70 2.79
N THR A 122 18.49 -2.50 3.78
CA THR A 122 17.33 -3.37 3.65
C THR A 122 16.05 -2.55 3.77
N TRP A 123 14.98 -3.06 3.15
CA TRP A 123 13.65 -2.47 3.28
C TRP A 123 13.22 -2.33 4.74
N ALA A 124 13.46 -3.37 5.56
CA ALA A 124 13.11 -3.35 6.99
C ALA A 124 13.83 -2.27 7.79
N THR A 125 15.10 -1.99 7.47
CA THR A 125 15.86 -0.89 8.07
C THR A 125 15.22 0.45 7.72
N PHE A 126 14.90 0.67 6.44
CA PHE A 126 14.25 1.89 5.98
C PHE A 126 12.86 2.09 6.63
N GLU A 127 12.03 1.03 6.73
CA GLU A 127 10.72 1.11 7.37
C GLU A 127 10.83 1.59 8.82
N THR A 128 11.87 1.16 9.53
CA THR A 128 12.14 1.59 10.92
C THR A 128 12.53 3.06 10.95
N GLU A 129 13.49 3.48 10.12
CA GLU A 129 14.00 4.86 10.11
C GLU A 129 12.95 5.89 9.70
N ILE A 130 12.12 5.60 8.68
CA ILE A 130 11.04 6.50 8.27
C ILE A 130 9.94 6.56 9.33
N THR A 131 9.66 5.44 10.01
CA THR A 131 8.72 5.40 11.13
C THR A 131 9.25 6.23 12.29
N ASP A 132 10.50 6.09 12.69
CA ASP A 132 11.10 6.87 13.77
C ASP A 132 11.12 8.38 13.46
N ALA A 133 11.36 8.74 12.20
CA ALA A 133 11.35 10.13 11.76
C ALA A 133 9.96 10.77 11.87
N PHE A 134 8.90 10.08 11.43
CA PHE A 134 7.59 10.70 11.18
C PHE A 134 6.43 10.16 12.02
N GLN A 135 6.57 9.03 12.71
CA GLN A 135 5.55 8.55 13.63
C GLN A 135 5.42 9.54 14.79
N ASP A 136 4.20 10.00 15.01
CA ASP A 136 3.91 10.89 16.14
C ASP A 136 3.91 10.08 17.44
N SER A 137 4.98 10.20 18.23
CA SER A 137 5.12 9.58 19.55
C SER A 137 4.16 10.18 20.59
N ASN A 138 3.66 11.40 20.35
CA ASN A 138 2.74 12.09 21.25
C ASN A 138 1.28 11.78 20.93
N LEU A 139 0.98 11.06 19.84
CA LEU A 139 -0.40 10.80 19.43
C LEU A 139 -1.21 10.08 20.51
N ALA A 140 -0.59 9.14 21.21
CA ALA A 140 -1.24 8.44 22.33
C ALA A 140 -1.52 9.38 23.51
N ALA A 141 -0.54 10.21 23.90
CA ALA A 141 -0.70 11.19 24.97
C ALA A 141 -1.74 12.26 24.63
N GLN A 142 -1.76 12.77 23.39
CA GLN A 142 -2.76 13.71 22.92
C GLN A 142 -4.16 13.08 22.90
N ALA A 143 -4.28 11.82 22.48
CA ALA A 143 -5.55 11.11 22.52
C ALA A 143 -6.04 10.92 23.95
N GLN A 144 -5.15 10.61 24.91
CA GLN A 144 -5.49 10.56 26.33
C GLN A 144 -5.97 11.92 26.86
N ILE A 145 -5.28 13.01 26.56
CA ILE A 145 -5.71 14.37 26.95
C ILE A 145 -7.10 14.67 26.38
N LYS A 146 -7.39 14.26 25.13
CA LYS A 146 -8.72 14.41 24.55
C LYS A 146 -9.78 13.57 25.27
N ILE A 147 -9.44 12.35 25.71
CA ILE A 147 -10.32 11.52 26.54
C ILE A 147 -10.63 12.21 27.87
N ASP A 148 -9.63 12.81 28.52
CA ASP A 148 -9.82 13.53 29.80
C ASP A 148 -10.81 14.71 29.69
N HIS A 149 -10.88 15.34 28.52
CA HIS A 149 -11.78 16.46 28.24
C HIS A 149 -13.06 16.06 27.48
N LEU A 150 -13.26 14.77 27.17
CA LEU A 150 -14.39 14.30 26.40
C LEU A 150 -15.64 14.21 27.26
N HIS A 151 -16.68 14.98 26.97
CA HIS A 151 -17.96 14.95 27.69
C HIS A 151 -19.12 14.77 26.70
N GLN A 152 -20.17 14.05 27.10
CA GLN A 152 -21.37 13.91 26.29
C GLN A 152 -22.06 15.27 26.10
N GLY A 153 -22.27 16.02 27.19
CA GLY A 153 -23.02 17.27 27.15
C GLY A 153 -24.42 17.06 26.55
N GLN A 154 -24.83 17.90 25.60
CA GLN A 154 -26.15 17.81 24.95
C GLN A 154 -26.17 16.92 23.70
N ARG A 155 -25.05 16.28 23.33
CA ARG A 155 -24.95 15.48 22.10
C ARG A 155 -25.53 14.07 22.25
N PRO A 156 -25.92 13.43 21.14
CA PRO A 156 -26.31 12.02 21.14
C PRO A 156 -25.24 11.12 21.79
N VAL A 157 -25.68 10.12 22.54
CA VAL A 157 -24.76 9.24 23.28
C VAL A 157 -23.91 8.38 22.32
N GLU A 158 -24.46 8.06 21.16
CA GLU A 158 -23.78 7.32 20.10
C GLU A 158 -22.57 8.08 19.56
N GLU A 159 -22.73 9.39 19.30
CA GLU A 159 -21.62 10.25 18.85
C GLU A 159 -20.52 10.33 19.91
N TYR A 160 -20.89 10.40 21.19
CA TYR A 160 -19.93 10.35 22.28
C TYR A 160 -19.11 9.06 22.29
N PHE A 161 -19.76 7.89 22.20
CA PHE A 161 -19.05 6.61 22.22
C PHE A 161 -18.22 6.37 20.95
N GLN A 162 -18.69 6.82 19.78
CA GLN A 162 -17.90 6.76 18.55
C GLN A 162 -16.59 7.53 18.68
N GLU A 163 -16.63 8.75 19.21
CA GLU A 163 -15.42 9.55 19.42
C GLU A 163 -14.51 8.94 20.49
N LEU A 164 -15.08 8.46 21.60
CA LEU A 164 -14.33 7.78 22.66
C LEU A 164 -13.59 6.55 22.11
N GLU A 165 -14.24 5.70 21.31
CA GLU A 165 -13.63 4.49 20.75
C GLU A 165 -12.45 4.81 19.81
N ILE A 166 -12.57 5.87 19.01
CA ILE A 166 -11.48 6.35 18.16
C ILE A 166 -10.29 6.79 19.01
N LEU A 167 -10.53 7.62 20.04
CA LEU A 167 -9.48 8.13 20.92
C LEU A 167 -8.84 7.02 21.75
N MET A 168 -9.61 6.05 22.26
CA MET A 168 -9.10 4.87 22.95
C MET A 168 -8.14 4.09 22.06
N THR A 169 -8.52 3.84 20.81
CA THR A 169 -7.68 3.12 19.84
C THR A 169 -6.38 3.89 19.56
N GLN A 170 -6.42 5.22 19.53
CA GLN A 170 -5.24 6.07 19.36
C GLN A 170 -4.32 6.09 20.59
N ALA A 171 -4.92 6.09 21.79
CA ALA A 171 -4.21 6.07 23.07
C ALA A 171 -3.73 4.67 23.50
N GLY A 172 -4.22 3.61 22.85
CA GLY A 172 -3.89 2.22 23.19
C GLY A 172 -4.71 1.66 24.35
N TYR A 173 -5.85 2.26 24.68
CA TYR A 173 -6.75 1.77 25.72
C TYR A 173 -7.73 0.72 25.19
N LYS A 174 -8.10 -0.21 26.06
CA LYS A 174 -9.17 -1.19 25.89
C LYS A 174 -10.41 -0.75 26.67
N LYS A 175 -11.57 -1.32 26.33
CA LYS A 175 -12.87 -0.98 26.95
C LYS A 175 -12.90 -1.35 28.44
N GLU A 176 -12.12 -2.36 28.82
CA GLU A 176 -12.04 -2.88 30.18
C GLU A 176 -11.05 -2.11 31.07
N ASP A 177 -10.29 -1.17 30.49
CA ASP A 177 -9.31 -0.40 31.25
C ASP A 177 -10.02 0.47 32.29
N GLN A 178 -9.59 0.37 33.55
CA GLN A 178 -10.19 1.07 34.68
C GLN A 178 -10.27 2.58 34.47
N TYR A 179 -9.28 3.15 33.78
CA TYR A 179 -9.26 4.55 33.39
C TYR A 179 -10.47 4.90 32.49
N ILE A 180 -10.76 4.10 31.46
CA ILE A 180 -11.88 4.32 30.54
C ILE A 180 -13.22 4.15 31.25
N LEU A 181 -13.37 3.11 32.07
CA LEU A 181 -14.60 2.88 32.86
C LEU A 181 -14.90 4.06 33.79
N LYS A 182 -13.86 4.61 34.43
CA LYS A 182 -13.97 5.80 35.28
C LYS A 182 -14.36 7.02 34.44
N THR A 183 -13.69 7.26 33.31
CA THR A 183 -13.99 8.40 32.44
C THR A 183 -15.45 8.38 31.99
N VAL A 184 -15.93 7.25 31.44
CA VAL A 184 -17.32 7.08 30.98
C VAL A 184 -18.33 7.38 32.08
N ARG A 185 -18.07 6.91 33.32
CA ARG A 185 -18.96 7.19 34.46
C ARG A 185 -19.07 8.69 34.76
N THR A 186 -17.98 9.44 34.57
CA THR A 186 -17.93 10.87 34.90
C THR A 186 -18.32 11.80 33.75
N SER A 187 -18.34 11.32 32.52
CA SER A 187 -18.50 12.15 31.32
C SER A 187 -19.81 11.95 30.55
N VAL A 188 -20.54 10.86 30.84
CA VAL A 188 -21.88 10.57 30.28
C VAL A 188 -22.96 11.19 31.17
N ASN A 189 -24.06 11.65 30.59
CA ASN A 189 -25.16 12.27 31.34
C ASN A 189 -25.73 11.32 32.41
N ASP A 190 -25.91 11.84 33.62
CA ASP A 190 -26.38 11.09 34.80
C ASP A 190 -27.67 10.30 34.54
N ALA A 191 -28.60 10.87 33.76
CA ALA A 191 -29.88 10.21 33.43
C ALA A 191 -29.70 8.88 32.65
N LEU A 192 -28.63 8.74 31.86
CA LEU A 192 -28.31 7.49 31.17
C LEU A 192 -27.56 6.52 32.09
N VAL A 193 -26.68 7.04 32.94
CA VAL A 193 -25.99 6.27 33.99
C VAL A 193 -27.01 5.63 34.93
N ASP A 194 -27.97 6.42 35.43
CA ASP A 194 -29.06 5.98 36.30
C ASP A 194 -29.96 4.95 35.63
N LYS A 195 -30.22 5.08 34.32
CA LYS A 195 -31.03 4.11 33.57
C LYS A 195 -30.33 2.77 33.37
N VAL A 196 -29.02 2.77 33.11
CA VAL A 196 -28.22 1.55 32.94
C VAL A 196 -27.98 0.86 34.29
N TYR A 197 -27.63 1.61 35.34
CA TYR A 197 -27.49 1.06 36.70
C TYR A 197 -28.83 0.61 37.29
N GLY A 198 -29.94 1.31 36.98
CA GLY A 198 -31.30 0.89 37.35
C GLY A 198 -31.78 -0.37 36.64
N GLN A 199 -31.14 -0.78 35.53
CA GLN A 199 -31.42 -2.04 34.81
C GLN A 199 -30.50 -3.20 35.21
N VAL A 200 -29.39 -2.95 35.91
CA VAL A 200 -28.62 -4.01 36.58
C VAL A 200 -29.33 -4.33 37.89
N THR A 201 -30.40 -5.14 37.82
CA THR A 201 -30.89 -5.84 39.00
C THR A 201 -29.80 -6.82 39.41
N VAL A 202 -28.94 -6.43 40.35
CA VAL A 202 -28.13 -7.39 41.10
C VAL A 202 -29.15 -8.34 41.72
N PRO A 203 -29.19 -9.63 41.35
CA PRO A 203 -30.04 -10.57 42.07
C PRO A 203 -29.45 -10.67 43.47
N MET A 204 -30.07 -10.01 44.45
CA MET A 204 -29.82 -10.34 45.84
C MET A 204 -30.42 -11.72 46.07
N THR A 205 -29.62 -12.76 45.86
CA THR A 205 -29.87 -14.06 46.47
C THR A 205 -29.30 -14.01 47.88
N TYR A 206 -30.18 -13.86 48.86
CA TYR A 206 -29.96 -14.22 50.26
C TYR A 206 -29.84 -15.75 50.41
#